data_AF-A0AAU8DSF9-F1
#
_entry.id   AF-A0AAU8DSF9-F1
#
_cell.length_a   1.000
_cell.length_b   1.000
_cell.length_c   1.000
_cell.angle_alpha   90.00
_cell.angle_beta   90.00
_cell.angle_gamma   90.00
#
_symmetry.space_group_name_H-M   'P 1'
#
loop_
_entity.id
_entity.type
_entity.pdbx_description
1 polymer ?
#
loop_
_entity_poly.entity_id
_entity_poly.type
_entity_poly.pdbx_seq_one_letter_code
_entity_poly.pdbx_strand_id
1 'polypeptide(L)'
;MEWWRWVSAGVVVVLLVILQLLWFDTLRDRPGWSMRRAGARSALTLVAIPIAIVLVVFSPWWVAAVLIAVPAVAVIAMGLAS
;
A
#
# COMPACT_ATOMS: atom_id res chain seq x y z
N MET A 1 2.48 -3.10 24.88
CA MET A 1 2.12 -3.87 23.67
C MET A 1 1.11 -3.13 22.80
N GLU A 2 0.03 -2.60 23.37
CA GLU A 2 -1.05 -1.98 22.59
C GLU A 2 -0.65 -0.68 21.88
N TRP A 3 0.14 0.19 22.51
CA TRP A 3 0.60 1.44 21.88
C TRP A 3 1.49 1.19 20.64
N TRP A 4 2.36 0.17 20.70
CA TRP A 4 3.20 -0.22 19.57
C TRP A 4 2.38 -0.73 18.38
N ARG A 5 1.28 -1.45 18.65
CA ARG A 5 0.37 -1.94 17.61
C ARG A 5 -0.27 -0.79 16.83
N TRP A 6 -0.67 0.27 17.52
CA TRP A 6 -1.19 1.49 16.89
C TRP A 6 -0.13 2.26 16.12
N VAL A 7 1.09 2.36 16.65
CA VAL A 7 2.22 2.97 15.94
C VAL A 7 2.54 2.21 14.66
N SER A 8 2.60 0.87 14.70
CA SER A 8 2.83 0.04 13.52
C SER A 8 1.70 0.14 12.49
N ALA A 9 0.44 0.19 12.94
CA ALA A 9 -0.69 0.43 12.04
C ALA A 9 -0.56 1.80 11.35
N GLY A 10 -0.18 2.85 12.10
CA GLY A 10 0.10 4.18 11.56
C GLY A 10 1.21 4.16 10.50
N VAL A 11 2.34 3.50 10.80
CA VAL A 11 3.46 3.36 9.84
C VAL A 11 3.02 2.65 8.56
N VAL A 12 2.25 1.57 8.67
CA VAL A 12 1.74 0.84 7.49
C VAL A 12 0.82 1.70 6.65
N VAL A 13 -0.07 2.48 7.28
CA VAL A 13 -0.95 3.40 6.56
C VAL A 13 -0.14 4.43 5.79
N VAL A 14 0.87 5.05 6.42
CA VAL A 14 1.75 6.02 5.76
C VAL A 14 2.46 5.39 4.56
N LEU A 15 3.01 4.18 4.71
CA LEU A 15 3.70 3.48 3.62
C LEU A 15 2.77 3.13 2.47
N LEU A 16 1.55 2.67 2.75
CA LEU A 16 0.55 2.38 1.71
C LEU A 16 0.07 3.64 1.00
N VAL A 17 -0.03 4.77 1.71
CA VAL A 17 -0.33 6.06 1.08
C VAL A 17 0.81 6.48 0.14
N ILE A 18 2.06 6.39 0.57
CA ILE A 18 3.22 6.69 -0.28
C ILE A 18 3.22 5.79 -1.51
N LEU A 19 3.05 4.48 -1.33
CA LEU A 19 2.99 3.53 -2.43
C LEU A 19 1.82 3.84 -3.38
N GLN A 20 0.66 4.24 -2.83
CA GLN A 20 -0.51 4.61 -3.63
C GLN A 20 -0.23 5.84 -4.49
N LEU A 21 0.49 6.84 -3.96
CA LEU A 21 0.91 8.03 -4.70
C LEU A 21 1.90 7.67 -5.81
N LEU A 22 2.91 6.86 -5.51
CA LEU A 22 3.90 6.40 -6.50
C LEU A 22 3.24 5.58 -7.61
N TRP A 23 2.31 4.69 -7.24
CA TRP A 23 1.53 3.91 -8.19
C TRP A 23 0.67 4.80 -9.07
N PHE A 24 0.00 5.81 -8.50
CA PHE A 24 -0.79 6.76 -9.28
C PHE A 24 0.09 7.54 -10.27
N ASP A 25 1.25 8.04 -9.85
CA ASP A 25 2.18 8.76 -10.71
C ASP A 25 2.65 7.87 -11.88
N THR A 26 3.01 6.62 -11.58
CA THR A 26 3.38 5.61 -12.60
C THR A 26 2.24 5.36 -13.60
N LEU A 27 0.99 5.27 -13.12
CA LEU A 27 -0.18 5.06 -13.98
C LEU A 27 -0.54 6.29 -14.81
N ARG A 28 -0.30 7.49 -14.26
CA ARG A 28 -0.53 8.76 -14.97
C ARG A 28 0.41 8.89 -16.16
N ASP A 29 1.65 8.47 -16.00
CA ASP A 29 2.68 8.62 -17.02
C ASP A 29 2.61 7.52 -18.11
N ARG A 30 1.65 6.58 -18.03
CA ARG A 30 1.46 5.54 -19.05
C ARG A 30 0.95 6.13 -20.38
N PRO A 31 1.59 5.80 -21.51
CA PRO A 31 1.16 6.26 -22.83
C PRO A 31 -0.29 5.84 -23.15
N GLY A 32 -1.11 6.78 -23.59
CA GLY A 32 -2.50 6.51 -23.98
C GLY A 32 -3.49 6.34 -22.82
N TRP A 33 -3.07 6.55 -21.57
CA TRP A 33 -3.97 6.57 -20.42
C TRP A 33 -4.49 7.98 -20.15
N SER A 34 -5.80 8.11 -19.94
CA SER A 34 -6.39 9.36 -19.47
C SER A 34 -6.29 9.46 -17.95
N MET A 35 -6.26 10.69 -17.42
CA MET A 35 -6.26 10.98 -15.98
C MET A 35 -7.38 10.22 -15.24
N ARG A 36 -8.57 10.11 -15.86
CA ARG A 36 -9.71 9.38 -15.33
C ARG A 36 -9.45 7.86 -15.22
N ARG A 37 -8.78 7.27 -16.21
CA ARG A 37 -8.44 5.84 -16.23
C ARG A 37 -7.34 5.53 -15.20
N ALA A 38 -6.32 6.38 -15.09
CA ALA A 38 -5.28 6.28 -14.06
C ALA A 38 -5.90 6.37 -12.65
N GLY A 39 -6.77 7.36 -12.42
CA GLY A 39 -7.49 7.54 -11.15
C GLY A 39 -8.37 6.34 -10.79
N ALA A 40 -9.15 5.82 -11.74
CA ALA A 40 -10.00 4.65 -11.48
C ALA A 40 -9.19 3.40 -11.10
N ARG A 41 -8.04 3.17 -11.75
CA ARG A 41 -7.18 2.01 -11.45
C ARG A 41 -6.46 2.17 -10.11
N SER A 42 -6.01 3.39 -9.80
CA SER A 42 -5.44 3.73 -8.50
C SER A 42 -6.46 3.66 -7.36
N ALA A 43 -7.73 3.99 -7.61
CA ALA A 43 -8.77 3.91 -6.60
C ALA A 43 -9.09 2.47 -6.19
N LEU A 44 -8.98 1.51 -7.13
CA LEU A 44 -9.16 0.08 -6.81
C LEU A 44 -8.13 -0.42 -5.80
N THR A 45 -6.90 0.10 -5.83
CA THR A 45 -5.84 -0.32 -4.91
C THR A 45 -5.99 0.29 -3.51
N LEU A 46 -6.85 1.30 -3.32
CA LEU A 46 -7.11 1.90 -2.00
C LEU A 46 -7.74 0.91 -1.01
N VAL A 47 -8.41 -0.14 -1.50
CA VAL A 47 -8.99 -1.20 -0.66
C VAL A 47 -7.91 -1.95 0.13
N ALA A 48 -6.65 -1.93 -0.32
CA ALA A 48 -5.53 -2.50 0.41
C ALA A 48 -5.27 -1.81 1.77
N ILE A 49 -5.61 -0.52 1.91
CA ILE A 49 -5.39 0.26 3.13
C ILE A 49 -6.21 -0.27 4.31
N PRO A 50 -7.56 -0.35 4.25
CA PRO A 50 -8.35 -0.90 5.35
C PRO A 50 -8.02 -2.37 5.64
N ILE A 51 -7.72 -3.17 4.61
CA ILE A 51 -7.29 -4.57 4.80
C ILE A 51 -6.01 -4.64 5.60
N ALA A 52 -4.99 -3.85 5.25
CA ALA A 52 -3.72 -3.83 5.96
C ALA A 52 -3.88 -3.35 7.41
N ILE A 53 -4.74 -2.37 7.67
CA ILE A 53 -5.06 -1.92 9.03
C ILE A 53 -5.62 -3.08 9.86
N VAL A 54 -6.62 -3.80 9.33
CA VAL A 54 -7.23 -4.96 10.01
C VAL A 54 -6.17 -6.03 10.27
N LEU A 55 -5.34 -6.36 9.28
CA LEU A 55 -4.29 -7.36 9.43
C LEU A 55 -3.27 -6.96 10.50
N VAL A 56 -2.84 -5.70 10.56
CA VAL A 56 -1.83 -5.25 11.55
C VAL A 56 -2.41 -5.16 12.96
N VAL A 57 -3.65 -4.70 13.10
CA VAL A 57 -4.28 -4.51 14.42
C VAL A 57 -4.72 -5.84 15.04
N PHE A 58 -5.14 -6.81 14.23
CA PHE A 58 -5.64 -8.10 14.73
C PHE A 58 -4.64 -9.25 14.61
N SER A 59 -3.52 -9.08 13.90
CA SER A 59 -2.48 -10.10 13.85
C SER A 59 -1.60 -10.10 15.10
N PRO A 60 -1.36 -11.27 15.74
CA PRO A 60 -0.38 -11.39 16.82
C PRO A 60 1.08 -11.25 16.34
N TRP A 61 1.33 -11.23 15.03
CA TRP A 61 2.66 -11.14 14.38
C TRP A 61 2.91 -9.79 13.70
N TRP A 62 2.24 -8.73 14.16
CA TRP A 62 2.22 -7.41 13.53
C TRP A 62 3.63 -6.87 13.17
N VAL A 63 4.64 -7.04 14.02
CA VAL A 63 6.02 -6.60 13.72
C VAL A 63 6.62 -7.32 12.50
N ALA A 64 6.52 -8.66 12.46
CA ALA A 64 7.04 -9.46 11.35
C ALA A 64 6.26 -9.20 10.06
N ALA A 65 4.95 -8.99 10.17
CA ALA A 65 4.10 -8.64 9.03
C ALA A 65 4.50 -7.29 8.42
N VAL A 66 4.79 -6.24 9.22
CA VAL A 66 5.24 -4.95 8.67
C VAL A 66 6.59 -5.08 7.96
N LEU A 67 7.56 -5.75 8.59
CA LEU A 67 8.92 -5.87 8.05
C LEU A 67 8.99 -6.69 6.76
N ILE A 68 8.08 -7.65 6.56
CA ILE A 68 8.05 -8.51 5.36
C ILE A 68 7.09 -7.95 4.30
N ALA A 69 5.90 -7.49 4.68
CA ALA A 69 4.87 -7.07 3.73
C ALA A 69 5.25 -5.79 2.98
N VAL A 70 5.87 -4.82 3.63
CA VAL A 70 6.28 -3.56 3.00
C VAL A 70 7.25 -3.81 1.83
N PRO A 71 8.39 -4.50 2.01
CA PRO A 71 9.30 -4.79 0.90
C PRO A 71 8.68 -5.74 -0.14
N ALA A 72 7.88 -6.73 0.27
CA ALA A 72 7.22 -7.63 -0.68
C ALA A 72 6.24 -6.89 -1.60
N VAL A 73 5.44 -5.97 -1.04
CA VAL A 73 4.51 -5.14 -1.81
C VAL A 73 5.28 -4.20 -2.75
N ALA A 74 6.39 -3.61 -2.31
CA ALA A 74 7.23 -2.78 -3.17
C ALA A 74 7.79 -3.56 -4.38
N VAL A 75 8.29 -4.77 -4.16
CA VAL A 75 8.80 -5.64 -5.23
C VAL A 75 7.69 -6.05 -6.21
N ILE A 76 6.52 -6.43 -5.70
CA ILE A 76 5.36 -6.77 -6.55
C ILE A 76 4.92 -5.55 -7.38
N ALA A 77 4.84 -4.37 -6.77
CA ALA A 77 4.47 -3.15 -7.47
C ALA A 77 5.47 -2.81 -8.59
N MET A 78 6.78 -2.95 -8.33
CA MET A 78 7.81 -2.78 -9.35
C MET A 78 7.69 -3.80 -10.48
N GLY A 79 7.47 -5.08 -10.16
CA GLY A 79 7.34 -6.15 -11.16
C GLY A 79 6.08 -6.09 -12.01
N LEU A 80 5.01 -5.45 -11.53
CA LEU A 80 3.79 -5.18 -12.31
C LEU A 80 3.89 -3.91 -13.16
N ALA A 81 4.92 -3.08 -12.91
CA ALA A 81 5.18 -1.86 -13.66
C ALA A 81 6.12 -2.07 -14.86
N SER A 82 6.94 -3.12 -14.84
CA SER A 82 7.75 -3.64 -15.96
C SER A 82 6.95 -4.49 -16.93
#